data_AF-A0A7W1FYJ6-F1
#
_entry.id   AF-A0A7W1FYJ6-F1
#
_cell.length_a   1.000
_cell.length_b   1.000
_cell.length_c   1.000
_cell.angle_alpha   90.00
_cell.angle_beta   90.00
_cell.angle_gamma   90.00
#
_symmetry.space_group_name_H-M   'P 1'
#
loop_
_entity.id
_entity.type
_entity.pdbx_description
1 polymer ?
#
loop_
_entity_poly.entity_id
_entity_poly.type
_entity_poly.pdbx_seq_one_letter_code
_entity_poly.pdbx_strand_id
1 'polypeptide(L)'
;PKIAHHGVNTEMWSSGNVWSKGLQKAGTFDSHRAMSFDYIRTECVVANDKGSGPGGANDAGPFVGKRTVHWNVNIFIDPNYPLANTASNGGLYVYQPKQYSMGALVGIRGAAMNTTEGWAMPVGDKGVIVTDDNKIPTIVNLYEAQRNLRCASTSSNQYFENQQVFEVYPNPATGFLAFQGMKDYENMTIEIYDMLGRNISGQMKIIKDAQIDISGWDQGIYFYRISKEGSIIQAGKFIKK
;
A
#
# COMPACT_ATOMS: atom_id res chain seq x y z
N PRO A 1 -23.23 -0.35 25.61
CA PRO A 1 -21.85 -0.63 25.13
C PRO A 1 -21.46 0.32 24.01
N LYS A 2 -20.30 0.99 24.09
CA LYS A 2 -19.77 1.78 22.97
C LYS A 2 -19.32 0.79 21.88
N ILE A 3 -19.91 0.88 20.71
CA ILE A 3 -19.54 0.07 19.54
C ILE A 3 -18.56 0.92 18.73
N ALA A 4 -17.47 0.32 18.25
CA ALA A 4 -16.57 0.99 17.33
C ALA A 4 -17.31 1.22 16.01
N HIS A 5 -17.52 2.50 15.65
CA HIS A 5 -18.18 2.88 14.40
C HIS A 5 -17.24 2.76 13.19
N HIS A 6 -15.95 3.02 13.42
CA HIS A 6 -14.91 3.02 12.40
C HIS A 6 -14.11 1.71 12.42
N GLY A 7 -13.38 1.45 11.34
CA GLY A 7 -12.61 0.21 11.21
C GLY A 7 -11.13 0.43 10.96
N VAL A 8 -10.49 -0.47 10.20
CA VAL A 8 -9.05 -0.39 9.92
C VAL A 8 -8.79 0.76 8.97
N ASN A 9 -8.33 1.86 9.55
CA ASN A 9 -8.14 3.11 8.86
C ASN A 9 -6.74 3.25 8.25
N THR A 10 -6.70 3.80 7.04
CA THR A 10 -5.47 4.25 6.39
C THR A 10 -5.70 5.65 5.81
N GLU A 11 -4.94 6.64 6.29
CA GLU A 11 -4.93 8.00 5.75
C GLU A 11 -3.51 8.57 5.71
N MET A 12 -3.38 9.78 5.17
CA MET A 12 -2.13 10.55 5.13
C MET A 12 -0.99 9.76 4.45
N TRP A 13 0.25 10.14 4.80
CA TRP A 13 1.52 9.57 4.39
C TRP A 13 1.77 8.12 4.87
N SER A 14 0.72 7.30 4.99
CA SER A 14 0.80 5.90 5.39
C SER A 14 1.30 5.04 4.22
N SER A 15 2.27 4.16 4.47
CA SER A 15 2.89 3.29 3.46
C SER A 15 3.58 2.09 4.10
N GLY A 16 3.52 0.94 3.44
CA GLY A 16 4.20 -0.30 3.81
C GLY A 16 3.41 -1.15 4.81
N ASN A 17 2.09 -0.95 4.90
CA ASN A 17 1.27 -1.66 5.87
C ASN A 17 0.81 -3.02 5.34
N VAL A 18 0.82 -4.01 6.22
CA VAL A 18 0.34 -5.37 5.96
C VAL A 18 -0.65 -5.74 7.06
N TRP A 19 -1.89 -6.00 6.68
CA TRP A 19 -2.87 -6.69 7.54
C TRP A 19 -3.08 -8.10 7.01
N SER A 20 -2.87 -9.09 7.87
CA SER A 20 -2.87 -10.51 7.49
C SER A 20 -3.64 -11.34 8.52
N LYS A 21 -4.50 -12.27 8.08
CA LYS A 21 -5.20 -13.26 8.92
C LYS A 21 -6.11 -12.69 10.02
N GLY A 22 -6.46 -11.41 9.94
CA GLY A 22 -7.27 -10.73 10.96
C GLY A 22 -8.77 -10.96 10.78
N LEU A 23 -9.49 -11.06 11.90
CA LEU A 23 -10.95 -10.93 11.96
C LEU A 23 -11.32 -9.54 12.49
N GLN A 24 -11.86 -8.70 11.61
CA GLN A 24 -12.45 -7.43 11.98
C GLN A 24 -13.92 -7.67 12.37
N LYS A 25 -14.19 -7.64 13.68
CA LYS A 25 -15.52 -7.89 14.24
C LYS A 25 -16.48 -6.71 14.14
N ALA A 26 -15.98 -5.50 13.94
CA ALA A 26 -16.77 -4.28 13.79
C ALA A 26 -16.06 -3.26 12.87
N GLY A 27 -16.84 -2.41 12.21
CA GLY A 27 -16.35 -1.44 11.23
C GLY A 27 -16.12 -2.04 9.83
N THR A 28 -15.63 -1.21 8.93
CA THR A 28 -15.23 -1.58 7.55
C THR A 28 -13.74 -1.31 7.33
N PHE A 29 -13.23 -1.52 6.12
CA PHE A 29 -11.95 -0.95 5.74
C PHE A 29 -12.12 0.56 5.48
N ASP A 30 -11.61 1.35 6.41
CA ASP A 30 -11.89 2.77 6.54
C ASP A 30 -10.77 3.63 5.92
N SER A 31 -10.55 3.46 4.62
CA SER A 31 -9.48 4.19 3.92
C SER A 31 -9.96 5.58 3.48
N HIS A 32 -9.32 6.63 4.01
CA HIS A 32 -9.68 8.03 3.75
C HIS A 32 -8.71 8.74 2.80
N ARG A 33 -8.98 10.04 2.55
CA ARG A 33 -8.13 10.99 1.81
C ARG A 33 -6.73 11.15 2.40
N ALA A 34 -5.89 11.87 1.65
CA ALA A 34 -4.47 12.12 1.89
C ALA A 34 -3.51 10.98 1.47
N MET A 35 -3.92 10.16 0.50
CA MET A 35 -3.03 9.30 -0.31
C MET A 35 -2.13 8.36 0.48
N SER A 36 -2.75 7.44 1.25
CA SER A 36 -2.01 6.25 1.69
C SER A 36 -1.40 5.58 0.45
N PHE A 37 -0.09 5.44 0.41
CA PHE A 37 0.63 5.07 -0.80
C PHE A 37 0.35 3.62 -1.16
N ASP A 38 0.80 2.70 -0.31
CA ASP A 38 0.67 1.27 -0.50
C ASP A 38 0.28 0.56 0.80
N TYR A 39 -0.51 -0.50 0.62
CA TYR A 39 -0.78 -1.46 1.66
C TYR A 39 -1.36 -2.73 1.07
N ILE A 40 -1.31 -3.80 1.86
CA ILE A 40 -1.99 -5.05 1.58
C ILE A 40 -2.87 -5.45 2.76
N ARG A 41 -4.10 -5.83 2.44
CA ARG A 41 -4.99 -6.56 3.35
C ARG A 41 -5.19 -7.95 2.74
N THR A 42 -4.64 -8.98 3.39
CA THR A 42 -4.60 -10.34 2.84
C THR A 42 -5.18 -11.36 3.82
N GLU A 43 -6.02 -12.27 3.33
CA GLU A 43 -6.65 -13.31 4.15
C GLU A 43 -7.39 -12.73 5.36
N CYS A 44 -8.05 -11.57 5.17
CA CYS A 44 -8.80 -10.90 6.23
C CYS A 44 -10.27 -11.33 6.18
N VAL A 45 -10.90 -11.37 7.35
CA VAL A 45 -12.35 -11.54 7.49
C VAL A 45 -12.94 -10.25 8.08
N VAL A 46 -13.98 -9.70 7.45
CA VAL A 46 -14.64 -8.46 7.85
C VAL A 46 -16.11 -8.75 8.11
N ALA A 47 -16.54 -8.66 9.37
CA ALA A 47 -17.94 -8.85 9.76
C ALA A 47 -18.85 -7.71 9.30
N ASN A 48 -18.27 -6.52 9.02
CA ASN A 48 -18.94 -5.32 8.50
C ASN A 48 -20.36 -5.11 9.09
N ASP A 49 -20.49 -5.33 10.40
CA ASP A 49 -21.74 -5.44 11.15
C ASP A 49 -22.26 -4.06 11.59
N LYS A 50 -23.27 -4.01 12.47
CA LYS A 50 -24.01 -2.78 12.86
C LYS A 50 -23.13 -1.53 13.02
N GLY A 51 -23.44 -0.48 12.24
CA GLY A 51 -22.77 0.82 12.35
C GLY A 51 -21.43 0.90 11.63
N SER A 52 -21.00 -0.20 11.00
CA SER A 52 -19.86 -0.23 10.10
C SER A 52 -20.18 0.62 8.89
N GLY A 53 -19.55 1.77 8.80
CA GLY A 53 -19.44 2.57 7.60
C GLY A 53 -18.06 3.20 7.62
N PRO A 54 -17.56 3.70 6.49
CA PRO A 54 -16.41 4.57 6.57
C PRO A 54 -16.74 5.76 7.49
N GLY A 55 -15.75 6.20 8.24
CA GLY A 55 -15.85 7.40 9.06
C GLY A 55 -15.70 8.68 8.24
N GLY A 56 -15.49 9.77 8.96
CA GLY A 56 -15.08 11.04 8.36
C GLY A 56 -16.22 11.90 7.83
N ALA A 57 -15.87 13.14 7.47
CA ALA A 57 -16.81 14.08 6.88
C ALA A 57 -17.22 13.63 5.46
N ASN A 58 -18.28 14.23 4.91
CA ASN A 58 -18.74 13.97 3.54
C ASN A 58 -17.63 14.19 2.50
N ASP A 59 -16.57 14.91 2.87
CA ASP A 59 -15.36 15.14 2.12
C ASP A 59 -14.13 14.35 2.57
N ALA A 60 -14.32 13.17 3.16
CA ALA A 60 -13.23 12.31 3.62
C ALA A 60 -12.77 11.21 2.64
N GLY A 61 -13.29 11.10 1.40
CA GLY A 61 -12.87 10.03 0.44
C GLY A 61 -12.88 10.45 -1.05
N PRO A 62 -12.31 9.65 -1.99
CA PRO A 62 -11.05 8.91 -1.95
C PRO A 62 -9.90 9.69 -2.65
N PHE A 63 -8.68 9.53 -2.15
CA PHE A 63 -7.44 9.55 -2.95
C PHE A 63 -6.52 8.54 -2.28
N VAL A 64 -6.48 7.31 -2.80
CA VAL A 64 -5.56 6.25 -2.38
C VAL A 64 -4.45 6.14 -3.42
N GLY A 65 -3.23 5.90 -2.95
CA GLY A 65 -2.05 5.77 -3.79
C GLY A 65 -2.01 4.45 -4.56
N LYS A 66 -0.86 4.20 -5.18
CA LYS A 66 -0.58 3.06 -6.05
C LYS A 66 -0.18 1.83 -5.25
N ARG A 67 -0.56 0.62 -5.71
CA ARG A 67 -0.26 -0.69 -5.04
C ARG A 67 -1.07 -0.93 -3.76
N THR A 68 -2.30 -0.43 -3.72
CA THR A 68 -3.29 -0.85 -2.72
C THR A 68 -3.87 -2.21 -3.12
N VAL A 69 -3.83 -3.19 -2.22
CA VAL A 69 -4.27 -4.56 -2.51
C VAL A 69 -5.22 -5.09 -1.42
N HIS A 70 -6.38 -5.58 -1.85
CA HIS A 70 -7.20 -6.50 -1.06
C HIS A 70 -7.08 -7.90 -1.69
N TRP A 71 -6.67 -8.88 -0.89
CA TRP A 71 -6.38 -10.23 -1.35
C TRP A 71 -7.06 -11.27 -0.45
N ASN A 72 -7.90 -12.12 -1.02
CA ASN A 72 -8.65 -13.14 -0.30
C ASN A 72 -9.38 -12.55 0.94
N VAL A 73 -10.17 -11.50 0.72
CA VAL A 73 -10.93 -10.86 1.80
C VAL A 73 -12.34 -11.44 1.83
N ASN A 74 -12.73 -12.00 2.97
CA ASN A 74 -14.08 -12.51 3.18
C ASN A 74 -14.89 -11.52 4.00
N ILE A 75 -16.00 -11.05 3.44
CA ILE A 75 -16.95 -10.20 4.12
C ILE A 75 -18.15 -11.08 4.48
N PHE A 76 -18.68 -10.98 5.69
CA PHE A 76 -19.93 -11.64 6.02
C PHE A 76 -20.86 -10.62 6.68
N ILE A 77 -22.17 -10.79 6.52
CA ILE A 77 -23.18 -9.98 7.21
C ILE A 77 -23.92 -10.95 8.13
N ASP A 78 -24.09 -10.60 9.41
CA ASP A 78 -24.87 -11.42 10.34
C ASP A 78 -26.35 -11.47 9.89
N PRO A 79 -26.88 -12.66 9.52
CA PRO A 79 -28.24 -12.82 9.00
C PRO A 79 -29.34 -12.58 10.05
N ASN A 80 -29.02 -12.60 11.34
CA ASN A 80 -30.00 -12.39 12.42
C ASN A 80 -30.18 -10.90 12.77
N TYR A 81 -29.64 -9.98 11.96
CA TYR A 81 -29.57 -8.58 12.34
C TYR A 81 -30.85 -7.77 11.94
N PRO A 82 -31.56 -7.13 12.89
CA PRO A 82 -32.94 -6.68 12.72
C PRO A 82 -33.15 -5.23 12.22
N LEU A 83 -32.13 -4.50 11.76
CA LEU A 83 -32.27 -3.10 11.31
C LEU A 83 -31.63 -2.87 9.95
N ALA A 84 -32.37 -2.18 9.07
CA ALA A 84 -31.97 -1.85 7.71
C ALA A 84 -30.57 -1.22 7.64
N ASN A 85 -29.70 -1.90 6.90
CA ASN A 85 -28.29 -1.59 6.69
C ASN A 85 -28.13 -0.42 5.69
N THR A 86 -28.03 0.82 6.17
CA THR A 86 -27.72 1.97 5.29
C THR A 86 -26.26 2.44 5.37
N ALA A 87 -25.52 2.11 6.44
CA ALA A 87 -24.15 2.61 6.61
C ALA A 87 -23.08 1.67 6.05
N SER A 88 -23.27 0.35 6.12
CA SER A 88 -22.27 -0.63 5.66
C SER A 88 -22.37 -0.92 4.18
N ASN A 89 -23.52 -0.56 3.59
CA ASN A 89 -23.88 -0.78 2.20
C ASN A 89 -23.55 -2.21 1.74
N GLY A 90 -23.61 -3.21 2.61
CA GLY A 90 -23.29 -4.60 2.25
C GLY A 90 -21.83 -4.84 1.84
N GLY A 91 -20.88 -4.05 2.35
CA GLY A 91 -19.44 -4.26 2.09
C GLY A 91 -18.90 -3.54 0.85
N LEU A 92 -19.68 -2.67 0.22
CA LEU A 92 -19.26 -1.91 -0.98
C LEU A 92 -17.94 -1.14 -0.75
N TYR A 93 -17.64 -0.68 0.46
CA TYR A 93 -16.40 0.05 0.76
C TYR A 93 -15.14 -0.82 0.80
N VAL A 94 -15.30 -2.14 0.89
CA VAL A 94 -14.19 -3.10 0.77
C VAL A 94 -14.00 -3.51 -0.70
N TYR A 95 -15.08 -3.57 -1.47
CA TYR A 95 -15.07 -4.05 -2.86
C TYR A 95 -15.42 -2.93 -3.87
N GLN A 96 -14.52 -1.96 -4.02
CA GLN A 96 -14.77 -0.75 -4.81
C GLN A 96 -13.62 -0.43 -5.80
N PRO A 97 -13.50 -1.18 -6.92
CA PRO A 97 -12.37 -1.03 -7.85
C PRO A 97 -12.24 0.38 -8.45
N LYS A 98 -13.34 1.11 -8.60
CA LYS A 98 -13.34 2.48 -9.14
C LYS A 98 -12.75 3.52 -8.17
N GLN A 99 -12.37 3.12 -6.97
CA GLN A 99 -11.86 3.97 -5.91
C GLN A 99 -10.36 3.76 -5.68
N TYR A 100 -9.73 2.83 -6.41
CA TYR A 100 -8.30 2.53 -6.36
C TYR A 100 -7.59 2.91 -7.66
N SER A 101 -6.27 3.08 -7.59
CA SER A 101 -5.38 3.33 -8.73
C SER A 101 -4.27 2.28 -8.76
N MET A 102 -4.12 1.58 -9.89
CA MET A 102 -3.08 0.55 -10.08
C MET A 102 -3.03 -0.46 -8.92
N GLY A 103 -4.20 -0.84 -8.41
CA GLY A 103 -4.38 -1.75 -7.28
C GLY A 103 -4.85 -3.13 -7.71
N ALA A 104 -5.11 -4.01 -6.74
CA ALA A 104 -5.69 -5.31 -7.01
C ALA A 104 -6.73 -5.70 -5.95
N LEU A 105 -7.89 -6.17 -6.42
CA LEU A 105 -8.95 -6.76 -5.60
C LEU A 105 -9.12 -8.20 -6.05
N VAL A 106 -8.55 -9.14 -5.28
CA VAL A 106 -8.46 -10.55 -5.67
C VAL A 106 -9.16 -11.39 -4.62
N GLY A 107 -10.05 -12.31 -5.03
CA GLY A 107 -10.66 -13.24 -4.09
C GLY A 107 -11.60 -12.58 -3.08
N ILE A 108 -12.24 -11.47 -3.45
CA ILE A 108 -13.18 -10.76 -2.57
C ILE A 108 -14.50 -11.54 -2.53
N ARG A 109 -15.01 -11.79 -1.33
CA ARG A 109 -16.19 -12.64 -1.09
C ARG A 109 -17.18 -11.95 -0.17
N GLY A 110 -18.46 -12.19 -0.38
CA GLY A 110 -19.55 -11.78 0.52
C GLY A 110 -19.88 -10.28 0.52
N ALA A 111 -19.51 -9.57 -0.54
CA ALA A 111 -20.01 -8.24 -0.87
C ALA A 111 -20.25 -8.12 -2.38
N ALA A 112 -21.21 -7.29 -2.77
CA ALA A 112 -21.36 -6.90 -4.16
C ALA A 112 -20.20 -5.97 -4.57
N MET A 113 -19.79 -6.03 -5.83
CA MET A 113 -18.81 -5.08 -6.36
C MET A 113 -19.44 -3.70 -6.53
N ASN A 114 -18.83 -2.68 -5.94
CA ASN A 114 -19.17 -1.28 -6.18
C ASN A 114 -18.55 -0.80 -7.49
N THR A 115 -19.37 -0.59 -8.50
CA THR A 115 -18.96 -0.10 -9.82
C THR A 115 -19.19 1.39 -10.02
N THR A 116 -19.66 2.10 -8.99
CA THR A 116 -19.88 3.55 -9.06
C THR A 116 -18.58 4.32 -9.06
N GLU A 117 -18.51 5.39 -9.86
CA GLU A 117 -17.34 6.28 -9.86
C GLU A 117 -17.19 6.95 -8.49
N GLY A 118 -15.98 6.92 -7.94
CA GLY A 118 -15.68 7.64 -6.71
C GLY A 118 -15.79 9.14 -6.95
N TRP A 119 -16.62 9.82 -6.18
CA TRP A 119 -16.95 11.23 -6.32
C TRP A 119 -15.75 12.21 -6.29
N ALA A 120 -14.58 11.77 -5.80
CA ALA A 120 -13.31 12.52 -5.83
C ALA A 120 -12.16 11.78 -6.55
N MET A 121 -12.45 10.69 -7.25
CA MET A 121 -11.45 9.96 -8.05
C MET A 121 -11.52 10.38 -9.52
N PRO A 122 -10.38 10.37 -10.23
CA PRO A 122 -10.39 10.47 -11.68
C PRO A 122 -11.30 9.39 -12.28
N VAL A 123 -12.16 9.81 -13.20
CA VAL A 123 -13.01 8.91 -13.99
C VAL A 123 -12.16 8.07 -14.95
N GLY A 124 -12.69 6.92 -15.36
CA GLY A 124 -12.06 6.06 -16.37
C GLY A 124 -11.34 4.84 -15.79
N ASP A 125 -10.57 4.17 -16.65
CA ASP A 125 -9.75 3.02 -16.28
C ASP A 125 -8.53 3.49 -15.47
N LYS A 126 -8.36 2.88 -14.31
CA LYS A 126 -7.29 3.20 -13.35
C LYS A 126 -6.31 2.03 -13.19
N GLY A 127 -6.39 1.01 -14.04
CA GLY A 127 -5.50 -0.15 -14.03
C GLY A 127 -5.68 -1.03 -12.78
N VAL A 128 -6.88 -1.04 -12.19
CA VAL A 128 -7.18 -1.91 -11.04
C VAL A 128 -7.52 -3.30 -11.54
N ILE A 129 -6.78 -4.30 -11.06
CA ILE A 129 -7.03 -5.70 -11.39
C ILE A 129 -8.12 -6.22 -10.46
N VAL A 130 -9.14 -6.86 -11.03
CA VAL A 130 -10.16 -7.60 -10.29
C VAL A 130 -10.21 -9.02 -10.82
N THR A 131 -10.02 -10.01 -9.96
CA THR A 131 -10.05 -11.43 -10.34
C THR A 131 -10.42 -12.32 -9.15
N ASP A 132 -10.73 -13.59 -9.44
CA ASP A 132 -11.16 -14.59 -8.45
C ASP A 132 -12.39 -14.12 -7.64
N ASP A 133 -13.27 -13.35 -8.27
CA ASP A 133 -14.47 -12.85 -7.62
C ASP A 133 -15.29 -13.99 -7.01
N ASN A 134 -15.71 -13.79 -5.76
CA ASN A 134 -16.45 -14.77 -4.97
C ASN A 134 -15.76 -16.14 -4.84
N LYS A 135 -14.43 -16.21 -5.00
CA LYS A 135 -13.62 -17.43 -4.89
C LYS A 135 -12.46 -17.24 -3.92
N ILE A 136 -11.97 -18.35 -3.38
CA ILE A 136 -10.70 -18.36 -2.67
C ILE A 136 -9.60 -18.46 -3.74
N PRO A 137 -8.67 -17.49 -3.83
CA PRO A 137 -7.57 -17.54 -4.78
C PRO A 137 -6.60 -18.66 -4.41
N THR A 138 -5.92 -19.23 -5.42
CA THR A 138 -4.95 -20.32 -5.20
C THR A 138 -3.85 -19.94 -4.21
N ILE A 139 -3.34 -18.70 -4.32
CA ILE A 139 -2.52 -18.10 -3.27
C ILE A 139 -3.47 -17.53 -2.23
N VAL A 140 -3.59 -18.18 -1.08
CA VAL A 140 -4.51 -17.75 -0.01
C VAL A 140 -4.04 -16.47 0.67
N ASN A 141 -2.73 -16.35 0.89
CA ASN A 141 -2.11 -15.20 1.55
C ASN A 141 -0.96 -14.64 0.71
N LEU A 142 -1.17 -13.49 0.08
CA LEU A 142 -0.19 -12.92 -0.85
C LEU A 142 1.08 -12.44 -0.13
N TYR A 143 0.96 -11.89 1.07
CA TYR A 143 2.14 -11.45 1.84
C TYR A 143 3.04 -12.64 2.18
N GLU A 144 2.47 -13.73 2.69
CA GLU A 144 3.24 -14.94 3.02
C GLU A 144 3.85 -15.58 1.78
N ALA A 145 3.11 -15.66 0.66
CA ALA A 145 3.65 -16.16 -0.60
C ALA A 145 4.84 -15.33 -1.09
N GLN A 146 4.73 -13.99 -1.08
CA GLN A 146 5.82 -13.11 -1.46
C GLN A 146 7.02 -13.20 -0.52
N ARG A 147 6.77 -13.25 0.80
CA ARG A 147 7.83 -13.42 1.80
C ARG A 147 8.59 -14.72 1.58
N ASN A 148 7.87 -15.83 1.36
CA ASN A 148 8.47 -17.14 1.13
C ASN A 148 9.27 -17.16 -0.19
N LEU A 149 8.78 -16.54 -1.27
CA LEU A 149 9.53 -16.40 -2.51
C LEU A 149 10.83 -15.62 -2.32
N ARG A 150 10.79 -14.51 -1.57
CA ARG A 150 11.99 -13.72 -1.26
C ARG A 150 12.98 -14.53 -0.43
N CYS A 151 12.53 -15.19 0.64
CA CYS A 151 13.40 -16.02 1.48
C CYS A 151 13.97 -17.23 0.72
N ALA A 152 13.21 -17.85 -0.18
CA ALA A 152 13.68 -18.95 -1.01
C ALA A 152 14.74 -18.50 -2.02
N SER A 153 14.65 -17.27 -2.54
CA SER A 153 15.74 -16.68 -3.34
C SER A 153 16.99 -16.34 -2.52
N THR A 154 16.91 -16.37 -1.18
CA THR A 154 18.03 -16.12 -0.27
C THR A 154 18.64 -17.41 0.31
N SER A 155 18.16 -18.61 -0.05
CA SER A 155 18.62 -19.88 0.53
C SER A 155 19.91 -20.44 -0.10
N SER A 156 20.68 -19.63 -0.82
CA SER A 156 22.13 -19.86 -0.91
C SER A 156 22.77 -19.33 0.37
N ASN A 157 23.57 -20.13 1.07
CA ASN A 157 24.37 -19.78 2.25
C ASN A 157 25.41 -18.66 1.98
N GLN A 158 24.97 -17.52 1.48
CA GLN A 158 25.79 -16.39 1.08
C GLN A 158 25.15 -15.11 1.63
N TYR A 159 25.73 -14.69 2.76
CA TYR A 159 25.83 -13.30 3.24
C TYR A 159 24.63 -12.68 3.98
N PHE A 160 24.59 -12.89 5.30
CA PHE A 160 24.07 -11.89 6.25
C PHE A 160 25.17 -11.18 7.04
N GLU A 161 26.46 -11.51 6.85
CA GLU A 161 27.56 -10.87 7.58
C GLU A 161 28.10 -9.59 6.94
N ASN A 162 27.66 -9.19 5.74
CA ASN A 162 28.14 -7.97 5.06
C ASN A 162 27.09 -7.33 4.14
N GLN A 163 25.82 -7.23 4.56
CA GLN A 163 24.92 -6.30 3.87
C GLN A 163 25.37 -4.88 4.19
N GLN A 164 26.04 -4.26 3.23
CA GLN A 164 26.41 -2.87 3.30
C GLN A 164 25.13 -2.02 3.31
N VAL A 165 24.72 -1.60 4.50
CA VAL A 165 23.59 -0.70 4.67
C VAL A 165 24.08 0.72 4.40
N PHE A 166 23.55 1.33 3.36
CA PHE A 166 23.78 2.73 3.06
C PHE A 166 22.89 3.59 3.95
N GLU A 167 23.49 4.60 4.57
CA GLU A 167 22.74 5.60 5.33
C GLU A 167 22.15 6.61 4.36
N VAL A 168 20.85 6.91 4.51
CA VAL A 168 20.14 7.85 3.65
C VAL A 168 19.51 8.93 4.53
N TYR A 169 19.96 10.18 4.37
CA TYR A 169 19.60 11.26 5.28
C TYR A 169 19.68 12.64 4.58
N PRO A 170 19.13 13.71 5.18
CA PRO A 170 18.23 13.69 6.33
C PRO A 170 16.87 13.06 5.98
N ASN A 171 16.18 12.52 6.97
CA ASN A 171 14.77 12.12 6.82
C ASN A 171 14.01 12.56 8.09
N PRO A 172 13.13 13.57 8.02
CA PRO A 172 12.67 14.28 6.82
C PRO A 172 13.74 15.17 6.15
N ALA A 173 13.67 15.33 4.83
CA ALA A 173 14.57 16.10 3.98
C ALA A 173 13.93 17.40 3.47
N THR A 174 14.72 18.44 3.16
CA THR A 174 14.21 19.74 2.69
C THR A 174 14.87 20.24 1.40
N GLY A 175 16.20 20.14 1.30
CA GLY A 175 16.95 20.61 0.13
C GLY A 175 17.73 19.51 -0.58
N PHE A 176 18.22 18.51 0.16
CA PHE A 176 19.01 17.42 -0.41
C PHE A 176 18.73 16.09 0.27
N LEU A 177 19.12 15.02 -0.41
CA LEU A 177 19.21 13.66 0.14
C LEU A 177 20.63 13.14 -0.11
N ALA A 178 21.33 12.80 0.97
CA ALA A 178 22.68 12.24 0.94
C ALA A 178 22.64 10.74 1.18
N PHE A 179 23.56 10.03 0.53
CA PHE A 179 23.74 8.60 0.66
C PHE A 179 25.17 8.29 1.08
N GLN A 180 25.36 7.81 2.30
CA GLN A 180 26.66 7.52 2.90
C GLN A 180 26.92 6.03 3.10
N GLY A 181 28.19 5.70 3.32
CA GLY A 181 28.63 4.32 3.53
C GLY A 181 28.82 3.54 2.23
N MET A 182 28.93 4.22 1.09
CA MET A 182 29.09 3.60 -0.23
C MET A 182 30.55 3.23 -0.55
N LYS A 183 30.99 2.06 -0.08
CA LYS A 183 32.12 1.29 -0.62
C LYS A 183 31.73 0.60 -1.94
N ASP A 184 32.70 0.40 -2.82
CA ASP A 184 32.55 -0.30 -4.11
C ASP A 184 31.37 0.17 -4.97
N TYR A 185 31.17 1.49 -5.03
CA TYR A 185 30.03 2.16 -5.68
C TYR A 185 30.01 2.05 -7.21
N GLU A 186 31.04 1.45 -7.80
CA GLU A 186 31.11 1.16 -9.23
C GLU A 186 29.89 0.32 -9.66
N ASN A 187 29.30 0.70 -10.80
CA ASN A 187 28.09 0.09 -11.35
C ASN A 187 26.85 0.13 -10.43
N MET A 188 26.86 0.96 -9.39
CA MET A 188 25.66 1.23 -8.60
C MET A 188 24.83 2.37 -9.21
N THR A 189 23.51 2.24 -9.12
CA THR A 189 22.57 3.27 -9.57
C THR A 189 21.49 3.54 -8.54
N ILE A 190 21.10 4.81 -8.41
CA ILE A 190 19.96 5.27 -7.62
C ILE A 190 18.82 5.68 -8.54
N GLU A 191 17.61 5.26 -8.18
CA GLU A 191 16.37 5.77 -8.74
C GLU A 191 15.46 6.22 -7.60
N ILE A 192 14.81 7.37 -7.76
CA ILE A 192 13.85 7.92 -6.79
C ILE A 192 12.50 8.11 -7.46
N TYR A 193 11.48 7.65 -6.77
CA TYR A 193 10.10 7.62 -7.22
C TYR A 193 9.23 8.43 -6.29
N ASP A 194 8.27 9.16 -6.84
CA ASP A 194 7.24 9.82 -6.05
C ASP A 194 6.15 8.84 -5.59
N MET A 195 5.15 9.39 -4.89
CA MET A 195 3.99 8.65 -4.41
C MET A 195 3.00 8.16 -5.50
N LEU A 196 3.23 8.48 -6.77
CA LEU A 196 2.49 7.87 -7.88
C LEU A 196 3.33 6.78 -8.57
N GLY A 197 4.55 6.56 -8.10
CA GLY A 197 5.53 5.64 -8.67
C GLY A 197 6.14 6.17 -9.97
N ARG A 198 6.09 7.49 -10.22
CA ARG A 198 6.80 8.15 -11.32
C ARG A 198 8.27 8.26 -10.92
N ASN A 199 9.19 7.88 -11.81
CA ASN A 199 10.62 8.05 -11.59
C ASN A 199 10.97 9.54 -11.78
N ILE A 200 11.28 10.25 -10.69
CA ILE A 200 11.53 11.70 -10.69
C ILE A 200 13.00 12.01 -10.96
N SER A 201 13.91 11.14 -10.51
CA SER A 201 15.34 11.36 -10.67
C SER A 201 15.92 10.82 -11.98
N GLY A 202 15.18 9.94 -12.67
CA GLY A 202 15.79 9.01 -13.63
C GLY A 202 16.73 8.02 -12.95
N GLN A 203 17.50 7.29 -13.75
CA GLN A 203 18.56 6.41 -13.25
C GLN A 203 19.88 7.19 -13.15
N MET A 204 20.36 7.40 -11.93
CA MET A 204 21.62 8.11 -11.67
C MET A 204 22.71 7.11 -11.30
N LYS A 205 23.90 7.25 -11.89
CA LYS A 205 25.09 6.52 -11.41
C LYS A 205 25.52 7.09 -10.07
N ILE A 206 25.88 6.22 -9.13
CA ILE A 206 26.40 6.64 -7.84
C ILE A 206 27.85 7.05 -8.00
N ILE A 207 28.19 8.19 -7.40
CA ILE A 207 29.55 8.57 -7.04
C ILE A 207 29.70 8.48 -5.52
N LYS A 208 30.93 8.36 -5.01
CA LYS A 208 31.20 8.34 -3.56
C LYS A 208 30.49 9.52 -2.87
N ASP A 209 29.78 9.22 -1.77
CA ASP A 209 29.03 10.19 -0.96
C ASP A 209 28.05 11.06 -1.79
N ALA A 210 27.28 10.40 -2.66
CA ALA A 210 26.32 11.05 -3.54
C ALA A 210 25.29 11.88 -2.75
N GLN A 211 25.09 13.11 -3.23
CA GLN A 211 24.05 14.02 -2.75
C GLN A 211 23.15 14.40 -3.93
N ILE A 212 21.84 14.30 -3.72
CA ILE A 212 20.83 14.62 -4.71
C ILE A 212 20.11 15.87 -4.24
N ASP A 213 20.07 16.90 -5.07
CA ASP A 213 19.25 18.09 -4.85
C ASP A 213 17.77 17.72 -5.08
N ILE A 214 16.97 17.95 -4.04
CA ILE A 214 15.52 17.72 -4.03
C ILE A 214 14.76 19.00 -3.69
N SER A 215 15.43 20.16 -3.66
CA SER A 215 14.85 21.44 -3.24
C SER A 215 13.64 21.84 -4.09
N GLY A 216 13.68 21.54 -5.39
CA GLY A 216 12.59 21.79 -6.33
C GLY A 216 11.48 20.73 -6.33
N TRP A 217 11.54 19.73 -5.45
CA TRP A 217 10.54 18.66 -5.39
C TRP A 217 9.41 19.01 -4.43
N ASP A 218 8.20 18.60 -4.80
CA ASP A 218 7.00 18.78 -3.99
C ASP A 218 7.13 18.06 -2.64
N GLN A 219 6.48 18.63 -1.61
CA GLN A 219 6.40 18.02 -0.29
C GLN A 219 5.71 16.65 -0.37
N GLY A 220 6.33 15.64 0.24
CA GLY A 220 5.70 14.33 0.37
C GLY A 220 6.62 13.14 0.54
N ILE A 221 6.07 11.94 0.42
CA ILE A 221 6.84 10.69 0.48
C ILE A 221 7.46 10.38 -0.87
N TYR A 222 8.73 9.98 -0.81
CA TYR A 222 9.48 9.45 -1.93
C TYR A 222 10.09 8.10 -1.57
N PHE A 223 10.28 7.26 -2.58
CA PHE A 223 10.87 5.93 -2.48
C PHE A 223 12.16 5.91 -3.26
N TYR A 224 13.23 5.37 -2.67
CA TYR A 224 14.50 5.19 -3.37
C TYR A 224 14.82 3.72 -3.54
N ARG A 225 15.53 3.42 -4.62
CA ARG A 225 16.07 2.10 -4.94
C ARG A 225 17.54 2.26 -5.32
N ILE A 226 18.39 1.47 -4.68
CA ILE A 226 19.81 1.33 -4.97
C ILE A 226 20.01 -0.03 -5.60
N SER A 227 20.57 -0.05 -6.80
CA SER A 227 20.87 -1.30 -7.53
C SER A 227 22.35 -1.38 -7.85
N LYS A 228 22.94 -2.58 -7.84
CA LYS A 228 24.28 -2.87 -8.35
C LYS A 228 24.14 -3.98 -9.39
N GLU A 229 24.70 -3.77 -10.58
CA GLU A 229 24.67 -4.76 -11.67
C GLU A 229 23.25 -5.27 -11.99
N GLY A 230 22.27 -4.35 -11.95
CA GLY A 230 20.86 -4.65 -12.20
C GLY A 230 20.08 -5.25 -11.01
N SER A 231 20.76 -5.71 -9.96
CA SER A 231 20.13 -6.28 -8.76
C SER A 231 19.87 -5.19 -7.71
N ILE A 232 18.68 -5.21 -7.09
CA ILE A 232 18.36 -4.30 -5.99
C ILE A 232 19.12 -4.73 -4.75
N ILE A 233 19.97 -3.84 -4.23
CA ILE A 233 20.77 -4.10 -3.03
C ILE A 233 20.21 -3.37 -1.80
N GLN A 234 19.52 -2.24 -1.99
CA GLN A 234 18.78 -1.55 -0.92
C GLN A 234 17.60 -0.77 -1.50
N ALA A 235 16.52 -0.67 -0.74
CA ALA A 235 15.40 0.22 -1.04
C ALA A 235 14.87 0.82 0.27
N GLY A 236 14.27 2.00 0.19
CA GLY A 236 13.70 2.67 1.35
C GLY A 236 12.81 3.84 0.96
N LYS A 237 12.42 4.63 1.96
CA LYS A 237 11.58 5.81 1.79
C LYS A 237 12.08 6.99 2.62
N PHE A 238 11.79 8.20 2.17
CA PHE A 238 12.03 9.43 2.92
C PHE A 238 10.88 10.41 2.74
N ILE A 239 10.79 11.38 3.65
CA ILE A 239 9.78 12.44 3.62
C ILE A 239 10.45 13.76 3.20
N LYS A 240 9.98 14.39 2.12
CA LYS A 240 10.29 15.76 1.73
C LYS A 240 9.35 16.73 2.43
N LYS A 241 9.92 17.68 3.16
CA LYS A 241 9.24 18.83 3.76
C LYS A 241 9.44 20.09 2.92
#